data_AF-A0A8X6V790-F1
#
_entry.id   AF-A0A8X6V790-F1
#
_cell.length_a   1.000
_cell.length_b   1.000
_cell.length_c   1.000
_cell.angle_alpha   90.00
_cell.angle_beta   90.00
_cell.angle_gamma   90.00
#
_symmetry.space_group_name_H-M   'P 1'
#
loop_
_entity.id
_entity.type
_entity.pdbx_description
1 polymer ?
#
loop_
_entity_poly.entity_id
_entity_poly.type
_entity_poly.pdbx_seq_one_letter_code
_entity_poly.pdbx_strand_id
1 'polypeptide(L)'
;MDQVNNDLCLNEALIHIEDKIIRISGKKLSDFGMSTPQRRGELSTDLIKELSYNIALLDTQVSETEPCLLPEKKYIYNKILQRVELAKIRMDRNVALAVASSGIAATLLSGGRTAHSVFKLPLNLASEETPTCNISKNSACGALLQQCKLVVWDECTMSHKRAIEALDRCLQDIQNNPKLMGGVVVFLAGDFRQTLPVIERGTAADEINACLKASYLWTKVEKLYLTTNMRVQLFSDVESGAYAQKLLEIGEGHLDTDQKSMVLFTHQFCHIVESEDELIDHVFPNMQQHIFDEKWLCERTILAPKNETVAKINKKILGEIASETSVYSSIDTVMSSDDTTSYPVEFLNSLDLTGVPSHKLELKVGVPVLLMRNLDAPRLCNGTRLRITELGRHIVKATILTREAKGDNVLIPCIPIILNNLPFNFKRLQFPLKVAFSMTINK
;
A
#
# COMPACT_ATOMS: atom_id res chain seq x y z
N MET A 1 -30.25 -37.56 -24.76
CA MET A 1 -29.19 -36.75 -25.38
C MET A 1 -29.35 -35.26 -25.05
N ASP A 2 -30.58 -34.76 -24.93
CA ASP A 2 -30.83 -33.32 -24.67
C ASP A 2 -30.43 -32.82 -23.27
N GLN A 3 -30.54 -33.64 -22.21
CA GLN A 3 -30.13 -33.26 -20.85
C GLN A 3 -28.61 -33.08 -20.70
N VAL A 4 -27.82 -34.00 -21.26
CA VAL A 4 -26.35 -33.94 -21.21
C VAL A 4 -25.81 -32.72 -21.98
N ASN A 5 -26.48 -32.35 -23.08
CA ASN A 5 -26.11 -31.19 -23.88
C ASN A 5 -26.49 -29.86 -23.18
N ASN A 6 -27.61 -29.85 -22.45
CA ASN A 6 -28.01 -28.72 -21.62
C ASN A 6 -27.05 -28.48 -20.46
N ASP A 7 -26.59 -29.54 -19.78
CA ASP A 7 -25.63 -29.43 -18.68
C ASP A 7 -24.26 -28.93 -19.15
N LEU A 8 -23.84 -29.31 -20.37
CA LEU A 8 -22.63 -28.78 -21.00
C LEU A 8 -22.74 -27.29 -21.34
N CYS A 9 -23.85 -26.88 -21.96
CA CYS A 9 -24.10 -25.46 -22.28
C CYS A 9 -24.22 -24.61 -21.01
N LEU A 10 -24.87 -25.14 -19.98
CA LEU A 10 -24.99 -24.48 -18.68
C LEU A 10 -23.62 -24.32 -18.01
N ASN A 11 -22.78 -25.35 -18.06
CA ASN A 11 -21.42 -25.30 -17.53
C ASN A 11 -20.55 -24.28 -18.29
N GLU A 12 -20.63 -24.21 -19.64
CA GLU A 12 -19.93 -23.18 -20.41
C GLU A 12 -20.42 -21.77 -20.09
N ALA A 13 -21.73 -21.56 -19.96
CA ALA A 13 -22.28 -20.27 -19.55
C ALA A 13 -21.79 -19.87 -18.15
N LEU A 14 -21.75 -20.80 -17.20
CA LEU A 14 -21.20 -20.57 -15.86
C LEU A 14 -19.70 -20.24 -15.90
N ILE A 15 -18.92 -20.87 -16.78
CA ILE A 15 -17.49 -20.53 -17.00
C ILE A 15 -17.37 -19.07 -17.48
N HIS A 16 -18.14 -18.67 -18.49
CA HIS A 16 -18.09 -17.30 -19.02
C HIS A 16 -18.54 -16.25 -18.00
N ILE A 17 -19.56 -16.56 -17.20
CA ILE A 17 -20.03 -15.68 -16.14
C ILE A 17 -18.98 -15.59 -15.03
N GLU A 18 -18.42 -16.71 -14.60
CA GLU A 18 -17.39 -16.75 -13.56
C GLU A 18 -16.13 -16.01 -14.01
N ASP A 19 -15.68 -16.15 -15.26
CA ASP A 19 -14.53 -15.40 -15.79
C ASP A 19 -14.78 -13.89 -15.78
N LYS A 20 -16.00 -13.44 -16.09
CA LYS A 20 -16.37 -12.01 -15.97
C LYS A 20 -16.40 -11.55 -14.51
N ILE A 21 -16.93 -12.35 -13.60
CA ILE A 21 -17.00 -12.01 -12.17
C ILE A 21 -15.62 -11.99 -11.53
N ILE A 22 -14.74 -12.93 -11.91
CA ILE A 22 -13.34 -12.95 -11.50
C ILE A 22 -12.63 -11.69 -12.02
N ARG A 23 -12.85 -11.29 -13.28
CA ARG A 23 -12.31 -10.03 -13.82
C ARG A 23 -12.75 -8.80 -13.04
N ILE A 24 -14.01 -8.76 -12.60
CA ILE A 24 -14.60 -7.60 -11.92
C ILE A 24 -14.23 -7.55 -10.43
N SER A 25 -14.20 -8.70 -9.75
CA SER A 25 -14.17 -8.76 -8.29
C SER A 25 -13.05 -9.59 -7.69
N GLY A 26 -12.32 -10.36 -8.52
CA GLY A 26 -11.31 -11.32 -8.07
C GLY A 26 -11.87 -12.52 -7.28
N LYS A 27 -13.20 -12.62 -7.14
CA LYS A 27 -13.91 -13.68 -6.42
C LYS A 27 -14.55 -14.68 -7.37
N LYS A 28 -14.74 -15.92 -6.92
CA LYS A 28 -15.40 -16.99 -7.67
C LYS A 28 -16.93 -16.92 -7.49
N LEU A 29 -17.69 -17.61 -8.35
CA LEU A 29 -19.15 -17.71 -8.20
C LEU A 29 -19.56 -18.30 -6.84
N SER A 30 -18.75 -19.23 -6.32
CA SER A 30 -18.95 -19.83 -5.00
C SER A 30 -18.93 -18.82 -3.86
N ASP A 31 -18.17 -17.73 -3.99
CA ASP A 31 -18.06 -16.69 -2.96
C ASP A 31 -19.34 -15.83 -2.86
N PHE A 32 -20.22 -15.95 -3.86
CA PHE A 32 -21.54 -15.33 -3.91
C PHE A 32 -22.67 -16.34 -3.69
N GLY A 33 -22.35 -17.59 -3.30
CA GLY A 33 -23.33 -18.66 -3.10
C GLY A 33 -23.94 -19.22 -4.40
N MET A 34 -23.29 -19.00 -5.55
CA MET A 34 -23.76 -19.50 -6.85
C MET A 34 -23.10 -20.82 -7.25
N SER A 35 -23.70 -21.52 -8.22
CA SER A 35 -23.21 -22.78 -8.78
C SER A 35 -21.82 -22.62 -9.40
N THR A 36 -20.87 -23.45 -8.98
CA THR A 36 -19.48 -23.41 -9.46
C THR A 36 -19.35 -24.22 -10.77
N PRO A 37 -18.70 -23.69 -11.81
CA PRO A 37 -18.45 -24.44 -13.04
C PRO A 37 -17.41 -25.55 -12.82
N GLN A 38 -17.58 -26.67 -13.52
CA GLN A 38 -16.58 -27.73 -13.60
C GLN A 38 -15.56 -27.39 -14.70
N ARG A 39 -14.33 -27.03 -14.32
CA ARG A 39 -13.21 -26.76 -15.25
C ARG A 39 -12.30 -27.99 -15.35
N ARG A 40 -12.03 -28.48 -16.56
CA ARG A 40 -10.97 -29.47 -16.81
C ARG A 40 -9.63 -28.73 -16.94
N GLY A 41 -8.73 -28.94 -15.98
CA GLY A 41 -7.40 -28.32 -15.96
C GLY A 41 -7.45 -26.90 -15.40
N GLU A 42 -7.30 -26.77 -14.09
CA GLU A 42 -7.33 -25.46 -13.42
C GLU A 42 -6.07 -24.64 -13.77
N LEU A 43 -6.21 -23.62 -14.63
CA LEU A 43 -5.36 -22.43 -14.50
C LEU A 43 -5.81 -21.67 -13.24
N SER A 44 -4.86 -21.27 -12.40
CA SER A 44 -5.19 -20.53 -11.19
C SER A 44 -5.81 -19.16 -11.50
N THR A 45 -6.71 -18.68 -10.65
CA THR A 45 -7.33 -17.35 -10.78
C THR A 45 -6.29 -16.22 -10.82
N ASP A 46 -5.21 -16.35 -10.05
CA ASP A 46 -4.07 -15.43 -10.09
C ASP A 46 -3.35 -15.50 -11.45
N LEU A 47 -3.13 -16.70 -12.01
CA LEU A 47 -2.52 -16.84 -13.33
C LEU A 47 -3.41 -16.31 -14.46
N ILE A 48 -4.72 -16.56 -14.40
CA ILE A 48 -5.67 -15.96 -15.35
C ILE A 48 -5.58 -14.45 -15.28
N LYS A 49 -5.57 -13.86 -14.08
CA LYS A 49 -5.43 -12.41 -13.90
C LYS A 49 -4.13 -11.87 -14.52
N GLU A 50 -2.98 -12.48 -14.18
CA GLU A 50 -1.67 -12.03 -14.68
C GLU A 50 -1.47 -12.29 -16.18
N LEU A 51 -2.22 -13.22 -16.79
CA LEU A 51 -2.20 -13.48 -18.23
C LEU A 51 -3.32 -12.76 -19.00
N SER A 52 -4.27 -12.13 -18.32
CA SER A 52 -5.43 -11.46 -18.93
C SER A 52 -5.13 -9.99 -19.28
N TYR A 53 -4.01 -9.74 -19.94
CA TYR A 53 -3.67 -8.41 -20.45
C TYR A 53 -4.05 -8.25 -21.93
N ASN A 54 -4.47 -7.05 -22.29
CA ASN A 54 -4.70 -6.69 -23.69
C ASN A 54 -3.36 -6.32 -24.33
N ILE A 55 -2.79 -7.26 -25.08
CA ILE A 55 -1.50 -7.11 -25.76
C ILE A 55 -1.51 -5.87 -26.67
N ALA A 56 -2.57 -5.65 -27.44
CA ALA A 56 -2.63 -4.53 -28.38
C ALA A 56 -2.64 -3.17 -27.65
N LEU A 57 -3.35 -3.09 -26.52
CA LEU A 57 -3.37 -1.88 -25.69
C LEU A 57 -1.99 -1.61 -25.08
N LEU A 58 -1.34 -2.64 -24.52
CA LEU A 58 0.00 -2.52 -23.94
C LEU A 58 1.03 -2.14 -25.00
N ASP A 59 0.96 -2.73 -26.19
CA ASP A 59 1.87 -2.43 -27.30
C ASP A 59 1.72 -0.98 -27.77
N THR A 60 0.48 -0.47 -27.81
CA THR A 60 0.18 0.95 -28.08
C THR A 60 0.80 1.84 -27.00
N GLN A 61 0.57 1.52 -25.72
CA GLN A 61 1.14 2.29 -24.60
C GLN A 61 2.67 2.29 -24.61
N VAL A 62 3.31 1.15 -24.89
CA VAL A 62 4.78 1.07 -25.00
C VAL A 62 5.28 1.91 -26.17
N SER A 63 4.63 1.81 -27.33
CA SER A 63 4.99 2.58 -28.53
C SER A 63 4.90 4.10 -28.32
N GLU A 64 3.95 4.56 -27.49
CA GLU A 64 3.80 5.97 -27.13
C GLU A 64 4.78 6.44 -26.04
N THR A 65 5.04 5.59 -25.04
CA THR A 65 5.80 5.99 -23.83
C THR A 65 7.31 5.74 -23.94
N GLU A 66 7.75 4.69 -24.63
CA GLU A 66 9.16 4.35 -24.79
C GLU A 66 9.98 5.48 -25.46
N PRO A 67 9.49 6.15 -26.53
CA PRO A 67 10.20 7.27 -27.14
C PRO A 67 10.34 8.48 -26.20
N CYS A 68 9.44 8.61 -25.22
CA CYS A 68 9.43 9.70 -24.25
C CYS A 68 10.37 9.45 -23.05
N LEU A 69 11.04 8.29 -22.99
CA LEU A 69 11.98 7.99 -21.92
C LEU A 69 13.24 8.85 -22.03
N LEU A 70 13.58 9.54 -20.93
CA LEU A 70 14.88 10.19 -20.78
C LEU A 70 16.02 9.16 -20.92
N PRO A 71 17.25 9.60 -21.31
CA PRO A 71 18.38 8.71 -21.54
C PRO A 71 18.66 7.73 -20.38
N GLU A 72 18.61 8.19 -19.13
CA GLU A 72 18.81 7.35 -17.95
C GLU A 72 17.70 6.30 -17.78
N LYS A 73 16.43 6.68 -18.01
CA LYS A 73 15.29 5.76 -17.95
C LYS A 73 15.37 4.72 -19.05
N LYS A 74 15.71 5.14 -20.27
CA LYS A 74 15.88 4.26 -21.43
C LYS A 74 17.01 3.27 -21.22
N TYR A 75 18.13 3.70 -20.64
CA TYR A 75 19.24 2.80 -20.27
C TYR A 75 18.79 1.72 -19.29
N ILE A 76 18.09 2.10 -18.21
CA ILE A 76 17.57 1.15 -17.22
C ILE A 76 16.56 0.19 -17.86
N TYR A 77 15.61 0.71 -18.64
CA TYR A 77 14.61 -0.07 -19.36
C TYR A 77 15.25 -1.16 -20.24
N ASN A 78 16.18 -0.76 -21.11
CA ASN A 78 16.89 -1.70 -22.00
C ASN A 78 17.68 -2.76 -21.22
N LYS A 79 18.27 -2.37 -20.09
CA LYS A 79 19.03 -3.28 -19.24
C LYS A 79 18.13 -4.34 -18.60
N ILE A 80 16.94 -3.95 -18.14
CA ILE A 80 15.95 -4.89 -17.62
C ILE A 80 15.52 -5.85 -18.73
N LEU A 81 15.19 -5.35 -19.91
CA LEU A 81 14.80 -6.19 -21.06
C LEU A 81 15.89 -7.21 -21.40
N GLN A 82 17.14 -6.77 -21.52
CA GLN A 82 18.28 -7.66 -21.79
C GLN A 82 18.42 -8.75 -20.73
N ARG A 83 18.26 -8.42 -19.44
CA ARG A 83 18.33 -9.40 -18.35
C ARG A 83 17.20 -10.41 -18.41
N VAL A 84 15.98 -9.96 -18.72
CA VAL A 84 14.81 -10.83 -18.89
C VAL A 84 14.99 -11.74 -20.10
N GLU A 85 15.54 -11.24 -21.21
CA GLU A 85 15.85 -12.04 -22.40
C GLU A 85 16.95 -13.08 -22.17
N LEU A 86 18.02 -12.72 -21.45
CA LEU A 86 19.04 -13.68 -21.05
C LEU A 86 18.50 -14.78 -20.12
N ALA A 87 17.45 -14.47 -19.34
CA ALA A 87 16.74 -15.46 -18.55
C ALA A 87 15.81 -16.37 -19.40
N LYS A 88 15.54 -16.02 -20.68
CA LYS A 88 14.67 -16.75 -21.63
C LYS A 88 15.47 -17.71 -22.55
N ILE A 89 15.74 -18.94 -22.08
CA ILE A 89 15.79 -20.09 -23.00
C ILE A 89 14.45 -20.84 -22.88
N ARG A 90 13.54 -20.57 -23.82
CA ARG A 90 12.31 -21.30 -24.20
C ARG A 90 11.07 -21.28 -23.26
N MET A 91 10.05 -20.45 -23.59
CA MET A 91 8.61 -20.79 -23.75
C MET A 91 7.68 -19.55 -23.66
N ASP A 92 6.55 -19.63 -24.39
CA ASP A 92 5.74 -18.53 -24.93
C ASP A 92 4.78 -17.76 -23.99
N ARG A 93 4.91 -17.85 -22.67
CA ARG A 93 4.08 -17.02 -21.75
C ARG A 93 4.86 -16.68 -20.48
N ASN A 94 5.41 -15.47 -20.43
CA ASN A 94 6.23 -15.01 -19.30
C ASN A 94 5.41 -14.07 -18.42
N VAL A 95 5.36 -14.36 -17.12
CA VAL A 95 4.69 -13.52 -16.13
C VAL A 95 5.70 -12.51 -15.58
N ALA A 96 5.28 -11.26 -15.45
CA ALA A 96 5.97 -10.23 -14.69
C ALA A 96 5.09 -9.80 -13.51
N LEU A 97 5.61 -9.82 -12.29
CA LEU A 97 4.89 -9.46 -11.09
C LEU A 97 5.31 -8.06 -10.62
N ALA A 98 4.35 -7.15 -10.51
CA ALA A 98 4.55 -5.84 -9.92
C ALA A 98 4.06 -5.86 -8.45
N VAL A 99 5.00 -5.65 -7.52
CA VAL A 99 4.73 -5.61 -6.09
C VAL A 99 5.25 -4.34 -5.45
N ALA A 100 4.69 -3.97 -4.31
CA ALA A 100 5.23 -2.89 -3.49
C ALA A 100 5.28 -3.26 -2.00
N SER A 101 6.10 -2.55 -1.23
CA SER A 101 6.19 -2.76 0.22
C SER A 101 4.92 -2.34 0.98
N SER A 102 4.23 -1.29 0.52
CA SER A 102 2.99 -0.78 1.12
C SER A 102 1.78 -0.90 0.18
N GLY A 103 0.58 -0.95 0.76
CA GLY A 103 -0.66 -1.02 -0.03
C GLY A 103 -0.89 0.22 -0.89
N ILE A 104 -0.50 1.40 -0.39
CA ILE A 104 -0.58 2.68 -1.11
C ILE A 104 0.32 2.66 -2.35
N ALA A 105 1.58 2.23 -2.20
CA ALA A 105 2.50 2.14 -3.32
C ALA A 105 2.01 1.11 -4.35
N ALA A 106 1.45 -0.03 -3.89
CA ALA A 106 0.93 -1.06 -4.78
C ALA A 106 -0.20 -0.55 -5.70
N THR A 107 -1.02 0.42 -5.27
CA THR A 107 -2.06 1.01 -6.12
C THR A 107 -1.54 1.90 -7.25
N LEU A 108 -0.29 2.36 -7.16
CA LEU A 108 0.35 3.14 -8.24
C LEU A 108 0.87 2.24 -9.36
N LEU A 109 0.93 0.93 -9.12
CA LEU A 109 1.35 -0.07 -10.10
C LEU A 109 0.09 -0.69 -10.71
N SER A 110 0.02 -0.76 -12.04
CA SER A 110 -1.09 -1.43 -12.74
C SER A 110 -1.17 -2.90 -12.32
N GLY A 111 -2.29 -3.30 -11.71
CA GLY A 111 -2.46 -4.66 -11.16
C GLY A 111 -1.65 -4.95 -9.89
N GLY A 112 -0.95 -3.95 -9.34
CA GLY A 112 -0.02 -4.10 -8.24
C GLY A 112 -0.63 -4.63 -6.95
N ARG A 113 0.18 -5.37 -6.20
CA ARG A 113 -0.19 -5.95 -4.89
C ARG A 113 0.95 -5.74 -3.90
N THR A 114 0.68 -5.90 -2.60
CA THR A 114 1.77 -5.85 -1.63
C THR A 114 2.62 -7.11 -1.73
N ALA A 115 3.94 -6.97 -1.57
CA ALA A 115 4.87 -8.10 -1.57
C ALA A 115 4.48 -9.17 -0.53
N HIS A 116 4.03 -8.73 0.66
CA HIS A 116 3.50 -9.61 1.70
C HIS A 116 2.33 -10.48 1.20
N SER A 117 1.39 -9.90 0.43
CA SER A 117 0.22 -10.63 -0.05
C SER A 117 0.55 -11.62 -1.17
N VAL A 118 1.45 -11.25 -2.07
CA VAL A 118 1.87 -12.06 -3.23
C VAL A 118 2.76 -13.20 -2.80
N PHE A 119 3.77 -12.92 -1.97
CA PHE A 119 4.75 -13.90 -1.55
C PHE A 119 4.37 -14.63 -0.25
N LYS A 120 3.21 -14.34 0.34
CA LYS A 120 2.76 -14.92 1.62
C LYS A 120 3.84 -14.84 2.69
N LEU A 121 4.49 -13.67 2.78
CA LEU A 121 5.52 -13.41 3.79
C LEU A 121 4.87 -13.38 5.18
N PRO A 122 5.58 -13.83 6.22
CA PRO A 122 5.17 -13.63 7.60
C PRO A 122 4.98 -12.15 7.90
N LEU A 123 3.97 -11.79 8.70
CA LEU A 123 3.74 -10.40 9.10
C LEU A 123 4.86 -9.88 10.01
N ASN A 124 5.43 -10.74 10.85
CA ASN A 124 6.56 -10.41 11.70
C ASN A 124 7.85 -11.05 11.15
N LEU A 125 8.54 -10.33 10.27
CA LEU A 125 9.83 -10.76 9.73
C LEU A 125 10.98 -10.66 10.75
N ALA A 126 10.80 -9.89 11.82
CA ALA A 126 11.81 -9.68 12.84
C ALA A 126 11.87 -10.85 13.85
N SER A 127 10.75 -11.54 14.10
CA SER A 127 10.67 -12.64 15.07
C SER A 127 11.33 -13.94 14.62
N GLU A 128 11.46 -14.16 13.31
CA GLU A 128 12.04 -15.38 12.75
C GLU A 128 13.39 -15.07 12.10
N GLU A 129 14.42 -15.87 12.42
CA GLU A 129 15.75 -15.68 11.83
C GLU A 129 15.76 -15.99 10.33
N THR A 130 15.04 -17.04 9.92
CA THR A 130 14.94 -17.51 8.54
C THR A 130 13.49 -17.64 8.10
N PRO A 131 12.75 -16.52 7.91
CA PRO A 131 11.35 -16.57 7.52
C PRO A 131 11.21 -17.18 6.12
N THR A 132 10.08 -17.82 5.87
CA THR A 132 9.79 -18.46 4.58
C THR A 132 8.51 -17.91 3.99
N CYS A 133 8.44 -17.88 2.66
CA CYS A 133 7.20 -17.63 1.95
C CYS A 133 6.29 -18.84 2.11
N ASN A 134 5.09 -18.67 2.67
CA ASN A 134 4.14 -19.77 2.84
C ASN A 134 3.42 -20.10 1.51
N ILE A 135 4.18 -20.61 0.55
CA ILE A 135 3.73 -20.94 -0.80
C ILE A 135 4.14 -22.37 -1.11
N SER A 136 3.15 -23.25 -1.28
CA SER A 136 3.38 -24.58 -1.82
C SER A 136 3.61 -24.51 -3.33
N LYS A 137 4.57 -25.28 -3.82
CA LYS A 137 4.88 -25.42 -5.26
C LYS A 137 3.67 -25.86 -6.10
N ASN A 138 2.81 -26.70 -5.53
CA ASN A 138 1.60 -27.20 -6.19
C ASN A 138 0.40 -26.25 -6.05
N SER A 139 0.57 -25.13 -5.34
CA SER A 139 -0.48 -24.13 -5.21
C SER A 139 -0.61 -23.29 -6.48
N ALA A 140 -1.78 -22.66 -6.63
CA ALA A 140 -2.06 -21.64 -7.62
C ALA A 140 -0.96 -20.56 -7.73
N CYS A 141 -0.45 -20.10 -6.59
CA CYS A 141 0.60 -19.10 -6.49
C CYS A 141 1.98 -19.69 -6.86
N GLY A 142 2.23 -20.95 -6.47
CA GLY A 142 3.43 -21.68 -6.89
C GLY A 142 3.52 -21.81 -8.41
N ALA A 143 2.43 -22.21 -9.07
CA ALA A 143 2.33 -22.31 -10.53
C ALA A 143 2.52 -20.96 -11.25
N LEU A 144 2.05 -19.87 -10.63
CA LEU A 144 2.30 -18.49 -11.11
C LEU A 144 3.78 -18.15 -11.02
N LEU A 145 4.40 -18.39 -9.86
CA LEU A 145 5.80 -18.09 -9.62
C LEU A 145 6.73 -18.92 -10.50
N GLN A 146 6.38 -20.16 -10.85
CA GLN A 146 7.11 -20.97 -11.83
C GLN A 146 7.19 -20.31 -13.22
N GLN A 147 6.14 -19.59 -13.61
CA GLN A 147 6.08 -18.86 -14.89
C GLN A 147 6.62 -17.43 -14.80
N CYS A 148 6.91 -16.95 -13.59
CA CYS A 148 7.44 -15.62 -13.34
C CYS A 148 8.88 -15.49 -13.85
N LYS A 149 9.15 -14.45 -14.63
CA LYS A 149 10.49 -14.09 -15.12
C LYS A 149 11.02 -12.78 -14.58
N LEU A 150 10.11 -11.91 -14.16
CA LEU A 150 10.43 -10.59 -13.64
C LEU A 150 9.59 -10.32 -12.40
N VAL A 151 10.24 -9.90 -11.32
CA VAL A 151 9.60 -9.29 -10.15
C VAL A 151 10.06 -7.85 -10.09
N VAL A 152 9.13 -6.90 -10.14
CA VAL A 152 9.37 -5.48 -9.89
C VAL A 152 8.87 -5.18 -8.49
N TRP A 153 9.76 -4.77 -7.59
CA TRP A 153 9.44 -4.44 -6.21
C TRP A 153 9.66 -2.95 -5.95
N ASP A 154 8.58 -2.20 -5.89
CA ASP A 154 8.58 -0.77 -5.58
C ASP A 154 8.58 -0.48 -4.08
N GLU A 155 9.17 0.64 -3.70
CA GLU A 155 9.42 1.05 -2.32
C GLU A 155 10.12 -0.03 -1.47
N CYS A 156 11.07 -0.76 -2.06
CA CYS A 156 11.73 -1.89 -1.41
C CYS A 156 12.55 -1.48 -0.17
N THR A 157 13.00 -0.22 -0.11
CA THR A 157 13.88 0.31 0.95
C THR A 157 13.24 0.29 2.34
N MET A 158 11.91 0.37 2.41
CA MET A 158 11.14 0.24 3.64
C MET A 158 10.92 -1.22 4.09
N SER A 159 11.26 -2.20 3.26
CA SER A 159 11.09 -3.62 3.60
C SER A 159 12.25 -4.14 4.44
N HIS A 160 11.92 -5.01 5.40
CA HIS A 160 12.91 -5.76 6.16
C HIS A 160 13.71 -6.69 5.24
N LYS A 161 15.03 -6.77 5.41
CA LYS A 161 15.94 -7.58 4.56
C LYS A 161 15.54 -9.03 4.43
N ARG A 162 15.03 -9.60 5.52
CA ARG A 162 14.58 -11.00 5.53
C ARG A 162 13.43 -11.27 4.55
N ALA A 163 12.67 -10.25 4.13
CA ALA A 163 11.65 -10.39 3.09
C ALA A 163 12.28 -10.81 1.75
N ILE A 164 13.36 -10.14 1.34
CA ILE A 164 14.04 -10.46 0.08
C ILE A 164 14.84 -11.75 0.16
N GLU A 165 15.37 -12.08 1.35
CA GLU A 165 16.06 -13.35 1.61
C GLU A 165 15.07 -14.54 1.59
N ALA A 166 13.87 -14.35 2.12
CA ALA A 166 12.79 -15.34 2.03
C ALA A 166 12.33 -15.53 0.58
N LEU A 167 12.22 -14.44 -0.18
CA LEU A 167 11.90 -14.48 -1.61
C LEU A 167 12.97 -15.26 -2.40
N ASP A 168 14.25 -15.02 -2.15
CA ASP A 168 15.36 -15.75 -2.79
C ASP A 168 15.24 -17.27 -2.57
N ARG A 169 15.07 -17.71 -1.31
CA ARG A 169 14.87 -19.13 -0.98
C ARG A 169 13.61 -19.71 -1.64
N CYS A 170 12.51 -18.98 -1.61
CA CYS A 170 11.24 -19.39 -2.19
C CYS A 170 11.36 -19.58 -3.72
N LEU A 171 11.98 -18.65 -4.42
CA LEU A 171 12.16 -18.75 -5.86
C LEU A 171 13.13 -19.87 -6.24
N GLN A 172 14.19 -20.10 -5.45
CA GLN A 172 15.09 -21.23 -5.68
C GLN A 172 14.35 -22.59 -5.63
N ASP A 173 13.47 -22.77 -4.64
CA ASP A 173 12.67 -23.98 -4.47
C ASP A 173 11.58 -24.13 -5.56
N ILE A 174 10.80 -23.07 -5.79
CA ILE A 174 9.72 -23.08 -6.77
C ILE A 174 10.26 -23.34 -8.19
N GLN A 175 11.38 -22.72 -8.55
CA GLN A 175 12.03 -22.85 -9.86
C GLN A 175 12.88 -24.11 -10.00
N ASN A 176 13.13 -24.88 -8.92
CA ASN A 176 14.14 -25.95 -8.90
C ASN A 176 15.51 -25.45 -9.39
N ASN A 177 15.91 -24.24 -8.99
CA ASN A 177 17.12 -23.61 -9.48
C ASN A 177 17.89 -22.97 -8.32
N PRO A 178 19.06 -23.50 -7.91
CA PRO A 178 19.81 -22.99 -6.77
C PRO A 178 20.53 -21.65 -7.06
N LYS A 179 20.42 -21.12 -8.28
CA LYS A 179 20.94 -19.78 -8.59
C LYS A 179 20.14 -18.72 -7.85
N LEU A 180 20.77 -17.56 -7.67
CA LEU A 180 20.15 -16.36 -7.10
C LEU A 180 18.74 -16.14 -7.67
N MET A 181 17.76 -15.95 -6.78
CA MET A 181 16.35 -15.74 -7.09
C MET A 181 15.72 -16.81 -7.98
N GLY A 182 16.22 -18.05 -7.95
CA GLY A 182 15.74 -19.10 -8.85
C GLY A 182 15.97 -18.82 -10.33
N GLY A 183 16.84 -17.88 -10.68
CA GLY A 183 17.02 -17.37 -12.05
C GLY A 183 15.99 -16.35 -12.51
N VAL A 184 15.06 -15.92 -11.64
CA VAL A 184 14.11 -14.84 -11.91
C VAL A 184 14.83 -13.50 -11.79
N VAL A 185 14.53 -12.56 -12.70
CA VAL A 185 15.05 -11.19 -12.60
C VAL A 185 14.25 -10.46 -11.52
N VAL A 186 14.92 -9.90 -10.52
CA VAL A 186 14.29 -9.07 -9.48
C VAL A 186 14.80 -7.65 -9.62
N PHE A 187 13.90 -6.72 -9.95
CA PHE A 187 14.14 -5.30 -10.06
C PHE A 187 13.63 -4.61 -8.79
N LEU A 188 14.54 -4.06 -8.00
CA LEU A 188 14.24 -3.36 -6.75
C LEU A 188 14.27 -1.86 -7.00
N ALA A 189 13.18 -1.17 -6.65
CA ALA A 189 13.05 0.27 -6.75
C ALA A 189 12.71 0.87 -5.37
N GLY A 190 13.25 2.05 -5.10
CA GLY A 190 12.99 2.79 -3.87
C GLY A 190 14.06 3.85 -3.61
N ASP A 191 13.81 4.73 -2.64
CA ASP A 191 14.74 5.76 -2.20
C ASP A 191 15.28 5.43 -0.81
N PHE A 192 16.60 5.38 -0.66
CA PHE A 192 17.26 5.11 0.62
C PHE A 192 17.34 6.34 1.52
N ARG A 193 16.91 7.52 1.04
CA ARG A 193 16.70 8.73 1.85
C ARG A 193 15.33 8.72 2.57
N GLN A 194 14.52 7.68 2.35
CA GLN A 194 13.29 7.43 3.11
C GLN A 194 13.58 6.82 4.49
N THR A 195 12.52 6.60 5.27
CA THR A 195 12.64 6.04 6.62
C THR A 195 13.08 4.58 6.62
N LEU A 196 13.79 4.19 7.68
CA LEU A 196 14.26 2.82 7.88
C LEU A 196 13.10 1.87 8.18
N PRO A 197 13.26 0.55 7.96
CA PRO A 197 12.29 -0.44 8.43
C PRO A 197 12.04 -0.30 9.93
N VAL A 198 10.77 -0.29 10.34
CA VAL A 198 10.37 -0.17 11.75
C VAL A 198 10.61 -1.51 12.47
N ILE A 199 11.37 -1.48 13.57
CA ILE A 199 11.57 -2.63 14.45
C ILE A 199 10.92 -2.35 15.81
N GLU A 200 9.86 -3.09 16.12
CA GLU A 200 9.17 -2.95 17.41
C GLU A 200 10.13 -3.25 18.57
N ARG A 201 10.29 -2.27 19.47
CA ARG A 201 11.20 -2.36 20.63
C ARG A 201 12.67 -2.62 20.26
N GLY A 202 13.05 -2.32 19.01
CA GLY A 202 14.43 -2.45 18.52
C GLY A 202 15.33 -1.28 18.91
N THR A 203 16.63 -1.51 18.85
CA THR A 203 17.66 -0.47 18.91
C THR A 203 17.96 0.08 17.51
N ALA A 204 18.68 1.20 17.43
CA ALA A 204 19.16 1.72 16.14
C ALA A 204 20.02 0.71 15.37
N ALA A 205 20.77 -0.15 16.08
CA ALA A 205 21.53 -1.23 15.45
C ALA A 205 20.61 -2.29 14.82
N ASP A 206 19.48 -2.60 15.46
CA ASP A 206 18.49 -3.53 14.94
C ASP A 206 17.81 -2.99 13.67
N GLU A 207 17.47 -1.69 13.65
CA GLU A 207 16.91 -1.02 12.46
C GLU A 207 17.90 -1.04 11.29
N ILE A 208 19.17 -0.72 11.53
CA ILE A 208 20.23 -0.79 10.50
C ILE A 208 20.40 -2.24 10.02
N ASN A 209 20.39 -3.21 10.93
CA ASN A 209 20.50 -4.63 10.59
C ASN A 209 19.28 -5.13 9.81
N ALA A 210 18.11 -4.53 10.00
CA ALA A 210 16.89 -4.83 9.26
C ALA A 210 16.88 -4.27 7.83
N CYS A 211 17.71 -3.27 7.53
CA CYS A 211 17.76 -2.65 6.21
C CYS A 211 18.22 -3.61 5.11
N LEU A 212 17.70 -3.44 3.90
CA LEU A 212 18.12 -4.21 2.71
C LEU A 212 19.65 -4.24 2.52
N LYS A 213 20.34 -3.13 2.81
CA LYS A 213 21.80 -3.02 2.68
C LYS A 213 22.57 -3.98 3.58
N ALA A 214 21.97 -4.44 4.67
CA ALA A 214 22.54 -5.42 5.59
C ALA A 214 22.23 -6.88 5.20
N SER A 215 21.58 -7.12 4.06
CA SER A 215 21.38 -8.46 3.52
C SER A 215 22.65 -9.01 2.88
N TYR A 216 22.87 -10.31 3.01
CA TYR A 216 23.91 -11.01 2.25
C TYR A 216 23.69 -10.94 0.72
N LEU A 217 22.45 -10.65 0.29
CA LEU A 217 22.10 -10.48 -1.12
C LEU A 217 22.54 -9.14 -1.68
N TRP A 218 22.72 -8.12 -0.84
CA TRP A 218 23.00 -6.75 -1.28
C TRP A 218 24.29 -6.62 -2.08
N THR A 219 25.30 -7.43 -1.76
CA THR A 219 26.59 -7.47 -2.49
C THR A 219 26.44 -7.96 -3.94
N LYS A 220 25.32 -8.65 -4.25
CA LYS A 220 24.99 -9.18 -5.58
C LYS A 220 24.08 -8.24 -6.38
N VAL A 221 23.60 -7.14 -5.77
CA VAL A 221 22.69 -6.20 -6.41
C VAL A 221 23.47 -5.21 -7.28
N GLU A 222 23.10 -5.15 -8.55
CA GLU A 222 23.57 -4.11 -9.45
C GLU A 222 22.78 -2.81 -9.19
N LYS A 223 23.50 -1.69 -9.02
CA LYS A 223 22.92 -0.40 -8.65
C LYS A 223 22.76 0.48 -9.90
N LEU A 224 21.56 1.01 -10.09
CA LEU A 224 21.22 1.96 -11.15
C LEU A 224 20.60 3.19 -10.47
N TYR A 225 20.90 4.38 -11.00
CA TYR A 225 20.48 5.64 -10.40
C TYR A 225 19.66 6.45 -11.40
N LEU A 226 18.57 7.03 -10.92
CA LEU A 226 17.84 8.09 -11.61
C LEU A 226 18.21 9.40 -10.93
N THR A 227 18.73 10.34 -11.71
CA THR A 227 19.28 11.62 -11.22
C THR A 227 18.41 12.80 -11.63
N THR A 228 17.56 12.63 -12.64
CA THR A 228 16.72 13.71 -13.14
C THR A 228 15.43 13.83 -12.32
N ASN A 229 15.26 14.95 -11.63
CA ASN A 229 14.00 15.26 -10.94
C ASN A 229 12.94 15.75 -11.94
N MET A 230 12.15 14.80 -12.46
CA MET A 230 11.05 15.10 -13.38
C MET A 230 10.01 16.06 -12.81
N ARG A 231 9.79 16.08 -11.48
CA ARG A 231 8.79 16.96 -10.87
C ARG A 231 9.19 18.42 -11.06
N VAL A 232 10.45 18.74 -10.78
CA VAL A 232 10.99 20.09 -10.99
C VAL A 232 10.92 20.48 -12.47
N GLN A 233 11.29 19.57 -13.38
CA GLN A 233 11.25 19.86 -14.82
C GLN A 233 9.84 20.16 -15.34
N LEU A 234 8.83 19.44 -14.83
CA LEU A 234 7.44 19.63 -15.25
C LEU A 234 6.84 20.95 -14.76
N PHE A 235 7.24 21.43 -13.57
CA PHE A 235 6.74 22.71 -13.02
C PHE A 235 7.54 23.93 -13.51
N SER A 236 8.78 23.74 -13.99
CA SER A 236 9.59 24.77 -14.66
C SER A 236 9.75 26.09 -13.88
N ASP A 237 9.71 26.05 -12.55
CA ASP A 237 10.04 27.20 -11.71
C ASP A 237 11.40 27.02 -11.01
N VAL A 238 12.12 28.13 -10.83
CA VAL A 238 13.47 28.15 -10.24
C VAL A 238 13.43 27.78 -8.76
N GLU A 239 12.34 28.14 -8.07
CA GLU A 239 12.17 27.93 -6.64
C GLU A 239 12.00 26.44 -6.27
N SER A 240 11.23 25.67 -7.05
CA SER A 240 11.08 24.22 -6.88
C SER A 240 12.39 23.50 -7.13
N GLY A 241 13.21 23.99 -8.06
CA GLY A 241 14.55 23.46 -8.31
C GLY A 241 15.47 23.65 -7.10
N ALA A 242 15.52 24.88 -6.57
CA ALA A 242 16.29 25.19 -5.36
C ALA A 242 15.79 24.42 -4.14
N TYR A 243 14.47 24.29 -3.97
CA TYR A 243 13.87 23.52 -2.89
C TYR A 243 14.21 22.03 -3.00
N ALA A 244 14.09 21.44 -4.18
CA ALA A 244 14.44 20.04 -4.42
C ALA A 244 15.94 19.77 -4.15
N GLN A 245 16.82 20.70 -4.52
CA GLN A 245 18.25 20.57 -4.23
C GLN A 245 18.53 20.59 -2.73
N LYS A 246 17.91 21.52 -1.97
CA LYS A 246 18.01 21.54 -0.51
C LYS A 246 17.47 20.26 0.14
N LEU A 247 16.40 19.67 -0.39
CA LEU A 247 15.91 18.36 0.07
C LEU A 247 16.93 17.23 -0.13
N LEU A 248 17.69 17.25 -1.24
CA LEU A 248 18.77 16.30 -1.47
C LEU A 248 19.92 16.51 -0.48
N GLU A 249 20.32 17.75 -0.22
CA GLU A 249 21.35 18.08 0.77
C GLU A 249 20.98 17.58 2.17
N ILE A 250 19.70 17.71 2.56
CA ILE A 250 19.18 17.13 3.81
C ILE A 250 19.34 15.62 3.81
N GLY A 251 18.85 14.95 2.76
CA GLY A 251 18.87 13.49 2.69
C GLY A 251 20.28 12.88 2.53
N GLU A 252 21.26 13.67 2.09
CA GLU A 252 22.67 13.28 1.99
C GLU A 252 23.50 13.66 3.22
N GLY A 253 22.93 14.42 4.15
CA GLY A 253 23.61 14.88 5.36
C GLY A 253 24.65 15.98 5.10
N HIS A 254 24.41 16.82 4.09
CA HIS A 254 25.30 17.92 3.71
C HIS A 254 24.96 19.26 4.38
N LEU A 255 23.83 19.37 5.09
CA LEU A 255 23.48 20.59 5.83
C LEU A 255 24.14 20.66 7.20
N ASP A 256 24.44 21.88 7.63
CA ASP A 256 24.96 22.17 8.95
C ASP A 256 23.99 21.70 10.05
N THR A 257 24.57 21.13 11.09
CA THR A 257 23.85 20.70 12.27
C THR A 257 24.25 21.49 13.51
N ASP A 258 23.33 21.63 14.46
CA ASP A 258 23.65 22.15 15.78
C ASP A 258 24.51 21.17 16.61
N GLN A 259 24.81 21.54 17.85
CA GLN A 259 25.57 20.70 18.80
C GLN A 259 24.88 19.37 19.15
N LYS A 260 23.60 19.21 18.81
CA LYS A 260 22.80 17.99 19.01
C LYS A 260 22.63 17.19 17.71
N SER A 261 23.39 17.52 16.66
CA SER A 261 23.28 16.91 15.35
C SER A 261 21.92 17.11 14.67
N MET A 262 21.20 18.19 15.01
CA MET A 262 19.94 18.56 14.37
C MET A 262 20.19 19.52 13.22
N VAL A 263 19.59 19.24 12.06
CA VAL A 263 19.68 20.10 10.88
C VAL A 263 19.15 21.51 11.19
N LEU A 264 19.95 22.53 10.86
CA LEU A 264 19.58 23.93 11.04
C LEU A 264 18.81 24.44 9.82
N PHE A 265 17.50 24.67 9.98
CA PHE A 265 16.68 25.30 8.94
C PHE A 265 16.78 26.82 9.00
N THR A 266 16.89 27.45 7.83
CA THR A 266 16.80 28.90 7.68
C THR A 266 15.39 29.30 7.24
N HIS A 267 14.96 30.52 7.55
CA HIS A 267 13.69 31.08 7.05
C HIS A 267 13.61 31.15 5.51
N GLN A 268 14.73 30.96 4.80
CA GLN A 268 14.78 30.84 3.34
C GLN A 268 14.42 29.44 2.82
N PHE A 269 14.25 28.46 3.70
CA PHE A 269 13.88 27.09 3.34
C PHE A 269 12.44 26.76 3.71
N CYS A 270 11.99 27.19 4.89
CA CYS A 270 10.63 26.98 5.36
C CYS A 270 10.14 28.17 6.18
N HIS A 271 8.82 28.31 6.26
CA HIS A 271 8.19 29.22 7.20
C HIS A 271 8.13 28.55 8.57
N ILE A 272 8.90 29.09 9.51
CA ILE A 272 8.90 28.64 10.90
C ILE A 272 7.82 29.43 11.64
N VAL A 273 6.93 28.72 12.30
CA VAL A 273 5.82 29.27 13.11
C VAL A 273 6.06 29.00 14.58
N GLU A 274 5.53 29.84 15.46
CA GLU A 274 5.80 29.76 16.90
C GLU A 274 4.80 28.87 17.65
N SER A 275 3.68 28.52 17.02
CA SER A 275 2.61 27.73 17.65
C SER A 275 1.91 26.75 16.70
N GLU A 276 1.27 25.72 17.29
CA GLU A 276 0.39 24.82 16.55
C GLU A 276 -0.81 25.54 15.94
N ASP A 277 -1.32 26.60 16.59
CA ASP A 277 -2.44 27.43 16.08
C ASP A 277 -2.05 28.14 14.79
N GLU A 278 -0.91 28.82 14.79
CA GLU A 278 -0.40 29.52 13.61
C GLU A 278 -0.15 28.56 12.44
N LEU A 279 0.33 27.34 12.71
CA LEU A 279 0.46 26.29 11.69
C LEU A 279 -0.91 25.90 11.11
N ILE A 280 -1.91 25.71 11.96
CA ILE A 280 -3.27 25.32 11.54
C ILE A 280 -3.88 26.42 10.69
N ASP A 281 -3.80 27.68 11.13
CA ASP A 281 -4.34 28.83 10.40
C ASP A 281 -3.63 29.06 9.07
N HIS A 282 -2.31 28.84 9.02
CA HIS A 282 -1.54 28.94 7.78
C HIS A 282 -1.89 27.84 6.77
N VAL A 283 -2.04 26.60 7.24
CA VAL A 283 -2.35 25.45 6.35
C VAL A 283 -3.83 25.43 5.98
N PHE A 284 -4.73 25.84 6.87
CA PHE A 284 -6.18 25.77 6.69
C PHE A 284 -6.89 27.13 6.93
N PRO A 285 -6.55 28.17 6.16
CA PRO A 285 -7.17 29.49 6.32
C PRO A 285 -8.65 29.47 5.95
N ASN A 286 -9.49 30.23 6.68
CA ASN A 286 -10.92 30.37 6.41
C ASN A 286 -11.69 29.02 6.32
N MET A 287 -11.32 28.05 7.18
CA MET A 287 -11.79 26.66 7.08
C MET A 287 -13.31 26.50 6.93
N GLN A 288 -14.12 27.29 7.64
CA GLN A 288 -15.59 27.19 7.55
C GLN A 288 -16.14 27.44 6.15
N GLN A 289 -15.47 28.29 5.38
CA GLN A 289 -15.87 28.64 4.01
C GLN A 289 -15.47 27.55 3.01
N HIS A 290 -14.40 26.81 3.31
CA HIS A 290 -13.79 25.85 2.38
C HIS A 290 -13.93 24.38 2.78
N ILE A 291 -14.55 24.05 3.92
CA ILE A 291 -14.69 22.66 4.38
C ILE A 291 -15.49 21.77 3.42
N PHE A 292 -16.28 22.37 2.53
CA PHE A 292 -16.99 21.66 1.47
C PHE A 292 -16.28 21.71 0.10
N ASP A 293 -15.14 22.39 -0.02
CA ASP A 293 -14.35 22.46 -1.26
C ASP A 293 -13.35 21.30 -1.33
N GLU A 294 -13.60 20.38 -2.27
CA GLU A 294 -12.78 19.19 -2.49
C GLU A 294 -11.36 19.53 -2.94
N LYS A 295 -11.22 20.56 -3.79
CA LYS A 295 -9.93 20.98 -4.30
C LYS A 295 -9.10 21.60 -3.18
N TRP A 296 -9.73 22.46 -2.38
CA TRP A 296 -9.06 23.09 -1.25
C TRP A 296 -8.56 22.08 -0.24
N LEU A 297 -9.38 21.08 0.13
CA LEU A 297 -9.01 20.02 1.07
C LEU A 297 -7.92 19.07 0.53
N CYS A 298 -7.93 18.78 -0.78
CA CYS A 298 -7.01 17.79 -1.34
C CYS A 298 -5.56 18.29 -1.41
N GLU A 299 -5.34 19.60 -1.51
CA GLU A 299 -4.02 20.24 -1.66
C GLU A 299 -3.27 20.47 -0.33
N ARG A 300 -3.89 20.17 0.82
CA ARG A 300 -3.39 20.58 2.15
C ARG A 300 -3.41 19.41 3.14
N THR A 301 -2.37 19.31 3.96
CA THR A 301 -2.33 18.43 5.14
C THR A 301 -1.21 18.85 6.09
N ILE A 302 -1.38 18.58 7.38
CA ILE A 302 -0.32 18.75 8.38
C ILE A 302 0.36 17.39 8.61
N LEU A 303 1.69 17.35 8.49
CA LEU A 303 2.46 16.15 8.83
C LEU A 303 3.05 16.27 10.23
N ALA A 304 2.97 15.20 11.01
CA ALA A 304 3.57 15.13 12.34
C ALA A 304 4.33 13.80 12.55
N PRO A 305 5.36 13.76 13.41
CA PRO A 305 6.14 12.54 13.62
C PRO A 305 5.40 11.48 14.46
N LYS A 306 4.49 11.90 15.36
CA LYS A 306 3.82 11.02 16.33
C LYS A 306 2.31 10.96 16.10
N ASN A 307 1.74 9.76 16.28
CA ASN A 307 0.29 9.54 16.21
C ASN A 307 -0.49 10.38 17.25
N GLU A 308 0.07 10.59 18.44
CA GLU A 308 -0.52 11.41 19.49
C GLU A 308 -0.66 12.88 19.05
N THR A 309 0.39 13.46 18.48
CA THR A 309 0.37 14.83 17.93
C THR A 309 -0.67 14.95 16.82
N VAL A 310 -0.73 13.96 15.93
CA VAL A 310 -1.77 13.88 14.87
C VAL A 310 -3.17 13.83 15.47
N ALA A 311 -3.40 13.02 16.51
CA ALA A 311 -4.69 12.94 17.18
C ALA A 311 -5.09 14.27 17.83
N LYS A 312 -4.14 14.94 18.50
CA LYS A 312 -4.33 16.26 19.12
C LYS A 312 -4.72 17.32 18.09
N ILE A 313 -3.96 17.44 17.00
CA ILE A 313 -4.21 18.42 15.92
C ILE A 313 -5.57 18.14 15.25
N ASN A 314 -5.84 16.88 14.89
CA ASN A 314 -7.13 16.52 14.29
C ASN A 314 -8.31 16.81 15.21
N LYS A 315 -8.19 16.52 16.52
CA LYS A 315 -9.24 16.80 17.49
C LYS A 315 -9.50 18.29 17.65
N LYS A 316 -8.44 19.10 17.69
CA LYS A 316 -8.52 20.56 17.75
C LYS A 316 -9.27 21.12 16.55
N ILE A 317 -8.80 20.81 15.34
CA ILE A 317 -9.43 21.24 14.09
C ILE A 317 -10.89 20.77 14.01
N LEU A 318 -11.17 19.51 14.37
CA LEU A 318 -12.53 18.98 14.34
C LEU A 318 -13.47 19.76 15.29
N GLY A 319 -12.96 20.21 16.43
CA GLY A 319 -13.71 21.00 17.42
C GLY A 319 -14.15 22.36 16.91
N GLU A 320 -13.37 22.98 16.01
CA GLU A 320 -13.63 24.30 15.46
C GLU A 320 -14.70 24.28 14.34
N ILE A 321 -14.91 23.14 13.69
CA ILE A 321 -15.85 23.00 12.56
C ILE A 321 -17.30 23.13 13.04
N ALA A 322 -18.10 23.98 12.38
CA ALA A 322 -19.48 24.26 12.81
C ALA A 322 -20.47 23.11 12.57
N SER A 323 -20.16 22.17 11.66
CA SER A 323 -21.02 21.01 11.37
C SER A 323 -21.32 20.15 12.60
N GLU A 324 -22.50 19.51 12.62
CA GLU A 324 -22.92 18.62 13.70
C GLU A 324 -21.99 17.40 13.85
N THR A 325 -21.59 17.10 15.08
CA THR A 325 -20.75 15.95 15.43
C THR A 325 -21.60 14.68 15.54
N SER A 326 -21.34 13.69 14.70
CA SER A 326 -21.80 12.32 14.92
C SER A 326 -20.74 11.51 15.67
N VAL A 327 -21.16 10.79 16.71
CA VAL A 327 -20.28 9.95 17.53
C VAL A 327 -20.63 8.49 17.30
N TYR A 328 -19.63 7.70 16.89
CA TYR A 328 -19.76 6.27 16.67
C TYR A 328 -18.91 5.49 17.67
N SER A 329 -19.55 4.76 18.58
CA SER A 329 -18.87 3.87 19.52
C SER A 329 -18.67 2.49 18.88
N SER A 330 -17.47 1.93 19.01
CA SER A 330 -17.16 0.60 18.48
C SER A 330 -17.78 -0.51 19.32
N ILE A 331 -17.87 -1.70 18.73
CA ILE A 331 -18.18 -2.94 19.44
C ILE A 331 -16.89 -3.76 19.53
N ASP A 332 -16.37 -3.90 20.75
CA ASP A 332 -15.12 -4.58 21.04
C ASP A 332 -15.38 -5.94 21.67
N THR A 333 -14.67 -6.96 21.17
CA THR A 333 -14.87 -8.36 21.56
C THR A 333 -13.54 -9.10 21.60
N VAL A 334 -13.46 -10.11 22.47
CA VAL A 334 -12.42 -11.13 22.41
C VAL A 334 -12.97 -12.35 21.66
N MET A 335 -12.17 -12.95 20.80
CA MET A 335 -12.61 -14.06 19.94
C MET A 335 -12.65 -15.41 20.68
N SER A 336 -11.92 -15.55 21.80
CA SER A 336 -11.92 -16.74 22.65
C SER A 336 -12.89 -16.56 23.81
N SER A 337 -13.73 -17.57 24.08
CA SER A 337 -14.66 -17.57 25.22
C SER A 337 -13.92 -17.54 26.56
N ASP A 338 -12.76 -18.18 26.64
CA ASP A 338 -12.01 -18.34 27.89
C ASP A 338 -11.40 -17.00 28.34
N ASP A 339 -11.10 -16.13 27.39
CA ASP A 339 -10.54 -14.80 27.61
C ASP A 339 -11.60 -13.74 27.99
N THR A 340 -12.89 -13.99 27.75
CA THR A 340 -13.96 -13.00 28.01
C THR A 340 -14.10 -12.62 29.48
N THR A 341 -13.74 -13.51 30.40
CA THR A 341 -13.71 -13.24 31.85
C THR A 341 -12.46 -12.49 32.29
N SER A 342 -11.38 -12.58 31.50
CA SER A 342 -10.08 -11.99 31.81
C SER A 342 -9.93 -10.56 31.31
N TYR A 343 -10.66 -10.19 30.25
CA TYR A 343 -10.59 -8.85 29.64
C TYR A 343 -11.97 -8.18 29.60
N PRO A 344 -12.29 -7.31 30.57
CA PRO A 344 -13.57 -6.60 30.61
C PRO A 344 -13.70 -5.63 29.43
N VAL A 345 -14.94 -5.37 29.01
CA VAL A 345 -15.23 -4.52 27.83
C VAL A 345 -14.72 -3.09 27.99
N GLU A 346 -14.70 -2.56 29.22
CA GLU A 346 -14.16 -1.24 29.55
C GLU A 346 -12.65 -1.17 29.26
N PHE A 347 -11.92 -2.24 29.56
CA PHE A 347 -10.51 -2.35 29.21
C PHE A 347 -10.34 -2.38 27.69
N LEU A 348 -11.12 -3.19 26.99
CA LEU A 348 -11.08 -3.29 25.52
C LEU A 348 -11.35 -1.94 24.83
N ASN A 349 -12.38 -1.22 25.29
CA ASN A 349 -12.75 0.10 24.78
C ASN A 349 -11.67 1.16 25.03
N SER A 350 -10.82 0.97 26.05
CA SER A 350 -9.70 1.87 26.35
C SER A 350 -8.49 1.70 25.43
N LEU A 351 -8.43 0.61 24.66
CA LEU A 351 -7.30 0.32 23.78
C LEU A 351 -7.28 1.23 22.55
N ASP A 352 -6.22 2.03 22.42
CA ASP A 352 -5.87 2.77 21.21
C ASP A 352 -4.73 2.06 20.47
N LEU A 353 -5.12 1.26 19.46
CA LEU A 353 -4.23 0.32 18.78
C LEU A 353 -3.86 0.85 17.40
N THR A 354 -2.58 0.79 17.06
CA THR A 354 -2.08 1.20 15.74
C THR A 354 -2.80 0.45 14.62
N GLY A 355 -3.26 1.19 13.62
CA GLY A 355 -3.97 0.60 12.48
C GLY A 355 -5.39 0.15 12.79
N VAL A 356 -5.95 0.48 13.96
CA VAL A 356 -7.37 0.29 14.30
C VAL A 356 -8.02 1.65 14.57
N PRO A 357 -9.23 1.91 14.08
CA PRO A 357 -10.00 3.09 14.45
C PRO A 357 -10.22 3.16 15.98
N SER A 358 -10.27 4.38 16.51
CA SER A 358 -10.55 4.63 17.92
C SER A 358 -11.94 4.09 18.31
N HIS A 359 -12.08 3.67 19.57
CA HIS A 359 -13.36 3.20 20.10
C HIS A 359 -14.46 4.25 19.91
N LYS A 360 -14.20 5.49 20.33
CA LYS A 360 -15.07 6.64 20.10
C LYS A 360 -14.60 7.40 18.86
N LEU A 361 -15.28 7.20 17.74
CA LEU A 361 -14.99 7.88 16.48
C LEU A 361 -15.94 9.07 16.29
N GLU A 362 -15.39 10.29 16.30
CA GLU A 362 -16.14 11.53 16.11
C GLU A 362 -15.96 12.01 14.66
N LEU A 363 -17.07 12.19 13.94
CA LEU A 363 -17.08 12.60 12.54
C LEU A 363 -18.06 13.77 12.31
N LYS A 364 -17.78 14.58 11.30
CA LYS A 364 -18.63 15.69 10.84
C LYS A 364 -18.74 15.68 9.33
N VAL A 365 -19.87 16.14 8.78
CA VAL A 365 -20.03 16.31 7.33
C VAL A 365 -19.06 17.40 6.84
N GLY A 366 -18.42 17.16 5.68
CA GLY A 366 -17.39 18.00 5.08
C GLY A 366 -15.96 17.62 5.51
N VAL A 367 -15.77 16.88 6.60
CA VAL A 367 -14.42 16.59 7.12
C VAL A 367 -13.65 15.62 6.21
N PRO A 368 -12.36 15.88 5.94
CA PRO A 368 -11.47 14.93 5.31
C PRO A 368 -11.15 13.78 6.26
N VAL A 369 -11.28 12.55 5.77
CA VAL A 369 -10.94 11.31 6.46
C VAL A 369 -10.01 10.45 5.61
N LEU A 370 -9.31 9.54 6.26
CA LEU A 370 -8.47 8.53 5.66
C LEU A 370 -9.11 7.16 5.85
N LEU A 371 -9.17 6.39 4.78
CA LEU A 371 -9.54 4.98 4.85
C LEU A 371 -8.37 4.18 5.47
N MET A 372 -8.65 3.33 6.46
CA MET A 372 -7.64 2.56 7.22
C MET A 372 -7.48 1.10 6.78
N ARG A 373 -8.33 0.65 5.84
CA ARG A 373 -8.36 -0.73 5.34
C ARG A 373 -8.66 -0.76 3.85
N ASN A 374 -8.16 -1.79 3.17
CA ASN A 374 -8.54 -2.04 1.78
C ASN A 374 -9.98 -2.55 1.75
N LEU A 375 -10.85 -1.88 1.01
CA LEU A 375 -12.25 -2.28 0.81
C LEU A 375 -12.50 -2.76 -0.62
N ASP A 376 -11.97 -2.05 -1.60
CA ASP A 376 -12.22 -2.28 -3.02
C ASP A 376 -10.99 -1.88 -3.84
N ALA A 377 -9.92 -2.67 -3.74
CA ALA A 377 -8.66 -2.36 -4.41
C ALA A 377 -8.76 -2.53 -5.93
N PRO A 378 -8.19 -1.61 -6.75
CA PRO A 378 -7.32 -0.50 -6.37
C PRO A 378 -8.04 0.81 -6.01
N ARG A 379 -9.38 0.88 -6.14
CA ARG A 379 -10.19 2.10 -6.00
C ARG A 379 -10.26 2.63 -4.56
N LEU A 380 -10.46 1.77 -3.57
CA LEU A 380 -10.56 2.08 -2.14
C LEU A 380 -9.56 1.25 -1.33
N CYS A 381 -8.37 1.80 -1.19
CA CYS A 381 -7.28 1.20 -0.42
C CYS A 381 -6.99 1.97 0.87
N ASN A 382 -6.30 1.32 1.81
CA ASN A 382 -5.73 1.97 2.97
C ASN A 382 -4.93 3.21 2.54
N GLY A 383 -5.16 4.34 3.19
CA GLY A 383 -4.56 5.63 2.84
C GLY A 383 -5.36 6.48 1.85
N THR A 384 -6.51 6.01 1.33
CA THR A 384 -7.35 6.84 0.46
C THR A 384 -7.93 8.01 1.26
N ARG A 385 -7.72 9.25 0.81
CA ARG A 385 -8.36 10.45 1.39
C ARG A 385 -9.76 10.61 0.81
N LEU A 386 -10.73 10.82 1.69
CA LEU A 386 -12.15 10.99 1.38
C LEU A 386 -12.67 12.25 2.06
N ARG A 387 -13.70 12.89 1.51
CA ARG A 387 -14.49 13.92 2.21
C ARG A 387 -15.85 13.34 2.57
N ILE A 388 -16.25 13.43 3.83
CA ILE A 388 -17.57 12.97 4.26
C ILE A 388 -18.65 13.86 3.64
N THR A 389 -19.63 13.24 2.98
CA THR A 389 -20.81 13.93 2.44
C THR A 389 -22.07 13.65 3.23
N GLU A 390 -22.16 12.47 3.87
CA GLU A 390 -23.33 12.08 4.66
C GLU A 390 -22.93 11.09 5.75
N LEU A 391 -23.58 11.22 6.92
CA LEU A 391 -23.34 10.39 8.10
C LEU A 391 -24.61 9.62 8.44
N GLY A 392 -24.63 8.33 8.09
CA GLY A 392 -25.71 7.41 8.47
C GLY A 392 -25.34 6.56 9.69
N ARG A 393 -26.31 5.79 10.19
CA ARG A 393 -26.10 4.93 11.37
C ARG A 393 -25.14 3.76 11.12
N HIS A 394 -25.19 3.18 9.92
CA HIS A 394 -24.44 1.97 9.55
C HIS A 394 -23.53 2.16 8.33
N ILE A 395 -23.67 3.29 7.64
CA ILE A 395 -22.95 3.62 6.40
C ILE A 395 -22.58 5.10 6.46
N VAL A 396 -21.33 5.40 6.10
CA VAL A 396 -20.85 6.75 5.84
C VAL A 396 -20.71 6.93 4.34
N LYS A 397 -21.26 8.00 3.78
CA LYS A 397 -21.07 8.37 2.37
C LYS A 397 -19.94 9.38 2.28
N ALA A 398 -19.02 9.16 1.34
CA ALA A 398 -17.88 10.04 1.14
C ALA A 398 -17.49 10.17 -0.33
N THR A 399 -16.83 11.26 -0.68
CA THR A 399 -16.27 11.51 -2.02
C THR A 399 -14.76 11.29 -2.00
N ILE A 400 -14.20 10.61 -3.00
CA ILE A 400 -12.75 10.39 -3.11
C ILE A 400 -12.04 11.69 -3.49
N LEU A 401 -11.05 12.12 -2.70
CA LEU A 401 -10.33 13.38 -2.91
C LEU A 401 -9.07 13.25 -3.79
N THR A 402 -8.53 12.04 -3.91
CA THR A 402 -7.20 11.78 -4.50
C THR A 402 -7.21 10.52 -5.36
N ARG A 403 -6.28 10.42 -6.34
CA ARG A 403 -6.07 9.28 -7.26
C ARG A 403 -7.03 9.25 -8.47
N GLU A 404 -6.93 8.19 -9.28
CA GLU A 404 -7.70 8.01 -10.53
C GLU A 404 -9.21 8.10 -10.35
N ALA A 405 -9.74 7.67 -9.20
CA ALA A 405 -11.17 7.71 -8.88
C ALA A 405 -11.62 9.02 -8.19
N LYS A 406 -10.88 10.12 -8.34
CA LYS A 406 -11.22 11.41 -7.73
C LYS A 406 -12.61 11.87 -8.18
N GLY A 407 -13.44 12.28 -7.21
CA GLY A 407 -14.82 12.74 -7.44
C GLY A 407 -15.87 11.63 -7.32
N ASP A 408 -15.47 10.36 -7.29
CA ASP A 408 -16.41 9.26 -7.09
C ASP A 408 -16.99 9.27 -5.68
N ASN A 409 -18.30 9.01 -5.58
CA ASN A 409 -18.98 8.81 -4.31
C ASN A 409 -18.93 7.33 -3.92
N VAL A 410 -18.61 7.08 -2.65
CA VAL A 410 -18.45 5.75 -2.08
C VAL A 410 -19.21 5.60 -0.77
N LEU A 411 -19.57 4.36 -0.45
CA LEU A 411 -20.24 4.00 0.79
C LEU A 411 -19.28 3.18 1.65
N ILE A 412 -19.06 3.62 2.87
CA ILE A 412 -18.14 3.01 3.82
C ILE A 412 -18.97 2.36 4.95
N PRO A 413 -19.02 1.02 5.03
CA PRO A 413 -19.68 0.33 6.13
C PRO A 413 -18.76 0.16 7.34
N CYS A 414 -19.33 -0.16 8.49
CA CYS A 414 -18.56 -0.73 9.60
C CYS A 414 -18.00 -2.09 9.19
N ILE A 415 -16.73 -2.36 9.54
CA ILE A 415 -16.10 -3.66 9.29
C ILE A 415 -15.46 -4.20 10.58
N PRO A 416 -15.40 -5.53 10.75
CA PRO A 416 -14.64 -6.12 11.84
C PRO A 416 -13.14 -6.01 11.54
N ILE A 417 -12.39 -5.48 12.50
CA ILE A 417 -10.94 -5.39 12.46
C ILE A 417 -10.41 -6.30 13.55
N ILE A 418 -9.68 -7.34 13.13
CA ILE A 418 -9.15 -8.37 14.01
C ILE A 418 -7.64 -8.15 14.17
N LEU A 419 -7.16 -8.22 15.41
CA LEU A 419 -5.75 -8.14 15.78
C LEU A 419 -5.36 -9.39 16.57
N ASN A 420 -4.27 -10.01 16.12
CA ASN A 420 -3.72 -11.24 16.71
C ASN A 420 -2.34 -11.03 17.34
N ASN A 421 -1.89 -9.78 17.45
CA ASN A 421 -0.60 -9.38 18.02
C ASN A 421 -0.69 -8.98 19.51
N LEU A 422 -1.86 -9.19 20.13
CA LEU A 422 -2.06 -9.04 21.57
C LEU A 422 -2.01 -10.44 22.22
N PRO A 423 -1.88 -10.52 23.57
CA PRO A 423 -1.96 -11.80 24.29
C PRO A 423 -3.28 -12.56 24.10
N PHE A 424 -4.26 -11.93 23.45
CA PHE A 424 -5.59 -12.43 23.13
C PHE A 424 -6.00 -11.98 21.72
N ASN A 425 -6.98 -12.66 21.13
CA ASN A 425 -7.49 -12.31 19.80
C ASN A 425 -8.55 -11.21 19.92
N PHE A 426 -8.15 -9.97 19.63
CA PHE A 426 -9.01 -8.80 19.72
C PHE A 426 -9.77 -8.54 18.42
N LYS A 427 -11.05 -8.18 18.53
CA LYS A 427 -11.88 -7.76 17.40
C LYS A 427 -12.66 -6.49 17.72
N ARG A 428 -12.48 -5.46 16.90
CA ARG A 428 -13.24 -4.20 16.93
C ARG A 428 -14.10 -4.05 15.68
N LEU A 429 -15.41 -3.89 15.84
CA LEU A 429 -16.33 -3.51 14.75
C LEU A 429 -16.53 -1.99 14.76
N GLN A 430 -16.04 -1.31 13.72
CA GLN A 430 -16.09 0.15 13.59
C GLN A 430 -15.96 0.56 12.11
N PHE A 431 -16.31 1.80 11.76
CA PHE A 431 -15.93 2.36 10.46
C PHE A 431 -14.41 2.41 10.32
N PRO A 432 -13.83 1.94 9.21
CA PRO A 432 -12.38 1.95 9.00
C PRO A 432 -11.88 3.34 8.60
N LEU A 433 -12.25 4.38 9.34
CA LEU A 433 -11.99 5.79 9.04
C LEU A 433 -11.22 6.46 10.18
N LYS A 434 -10.38 7.43 9.83
CA LYS A 434 -9.71 8.35 10.75
C LYS A 434 -9.75 9.76 10.17
N VAL A 435 -9.99 10.78 11.00
CA VAL A 435 -9.90 12.19 10.58
C VAL A 435 -8.50 12.50 10.01
N ALA A 436 -8.43 13.27 8.94
CA ALA A 436 -7.24 13.41 8.10
C ALA A 436 -6.93 14.86 7.70
N PHE A 437 -7.04 15.80 8.64
CA PHE A 437 -6.42 17.13 8.50
C PHE A 437 -4.90 17.01 8.69
N SER A 438 -4.51 16.23 9.70
CA SER A 438 -3.13 15.84 9.95
C SER A 438 -2.92 14.33 9.83
N MET A 439 -1.69 13.94 9.48
CA MET A 439 -1.28 12.54 9.36
C MET A 439 0.19 12.36 9.75
N THR A 440 0.58 11.12 10.06
CA THR A 440 1.97 10.81 10.38
C THR A 440 2.84 10.81 9.13
N ILE A 441 4.13 11.18 9.30
CA ILE A 441 5.14 11.06 8.22
C ILE A 441 5.31 9.58 7.83
N ASN A 442 5.43 8.70 8.82
CA ASN A 442 5.41 7.26 8.61
C ASN A 442 3.96 6.80 8.46
N LYS A 443 3.60 6.31 7.27
CA LYS A 443 2.23 5.89 6.94
C LYS A 443 2.16 4.50 6.33
#